data_AF-A0A8R1HW10-F1
#
_entry.id   AF-A0A8R1HW10-F1
#
_cell.length_a   1.000
_cell.length_b   1.000
_cell.length_c   1.000
_cell.angle_alpha   90.00
_cell.angle_beta   90.00
_cell.angle_gamma   90.00
#
_symmetry.space_group_name_H-M   'P 1'
#
loop_
_entity.id
_entity.type
_entity.pdbx_description
1 polymer ?
#
loop_
_entity_poly.entity_id
_entity_poly.type
_entity_poly.pdbx_seq_one_letter_code
_entity_poly.pdbx_strand_id
1 'polypeptide(L)' 'MGRGRNTIAENINGWMMKKKKEYPNSSDVIYYCVEQYSHHKCPGAWVINKVTNEYRIVKPHR' A
#
# COMPACT_ATOMS: atom_id res chain seq x y z
N MET A 1 -21.92 -13.33 -9.68
CA MET A 1 -20.58 -12.84 -10.07
C MET A 1 -20.31 -11.53 -9.31
N GLY A 2 -19.76 -11.62 -8.09
CA GLY A 2 -19.63 -10.47 -7.19
C GLY A 2 -18.46 -9.58 -7.60
N ARG A 3 -18.76 -8.29 -7.82
CA ARG A 3 -17.88 -7.20 -8.25
C ARG A 3 -16.66 -7.03 -7.33
N GLY A 4 -15.58 -7.76 -7.58
CA GLY A 4 -14.30 -7.57 -6.90
C GLY A 4 -13.56 -6.39 -7.52
N ARG A 5 -13.57 -5.23 -6.88
CA ARG A 5 -12.67 -4.11 -7.19
C ARG A 5 -11.25 -4.68 -7.20
N ASN A 6 -10.63 -4.83 -8.37
CA ASN A 6 -9.24 -5.27 -8.50
C ASN A 6 -8.37 -4.32 -7.66
N THR A 7 -8.06 -4.74 -6.44
CA THR A 7 -7.13 -4.01 -5.59
C THR A 7 -5.77 -4.39 -6.14
N ILE A 8 -5.31 -3.63 -7.14
CA ILE A 8 -4.04 -3.87 -7.81
C ILE A 8 -2.97 -3.88 -6.72
N ALA A 9 -2.35 -5.04 -6.52
CA ALA A 9 -1.19 -5.16 -5.67
C ALA A 9 0.02 -4.74 -6.50
N GLU A 10 0.77 -3.78 -6.00
CA GLU A 10 1.97 -3.26 -6.63
C GLU A 10 3.19 -3.78 -5.86
N ASN A 11 4.26 -4.10 -6.57
CA ASN A 11 5.54 -4.40 -5.92
C ASN A 11 6.22 -3.06 -5.61
N ILE A 12 6.42 -2.79 -4.33
CA ILE A 12 7.02 -1.55 -3.85
C ILE A 12 8.20 -1.96 -2.98
N ASN A 13 9.42 -1.60 -3.42
CA ASN A 13 10.69 -1.95 -2.78
C ASN A 13 10.73 -3.40 -2.24
N GLY A 14 10.34 -4.34 -3.12
CA GLY A 14 10.36 -5.78 -2.86
C GLY A 14 9.12 -6.35 -2.18
N TRP A 15 8.20 -5.52 -1.71
CA TRP A 15 7.00 -5.95 -0.99
C TRP A 15 5.74 -5.78 -1.84
N MET A 16 4.87 -6.80 -1.85
CA MET A 16 3.55 -6.66 -2.47
C MET A 16 2.65 -5.82 -1.56
N MET A 17 2.23 -4.65 -2.06
CA MET A 17 1.38 -3.72 -1.33
C MET A 17 0.12 -3.39 -2.12
N LYS A 18 -1.00 -3.21 -1.43
CA LYS A 18 -2.26 -2.74 -1.98
C LYS A 18 -2.46 -1.26 -1.67
N LYS A 19 -3.00 -0.54 -2.64
CA LYS A 19 -3.42 0.85 -2.47
C LYS A 19 -4.57 0.93 -1.47
N LYS A 20 -4.40 1.71 -0.41
CA LYS A 20 -5.44 1.98 0.60
C LYS A 20 -6.28 3.19 0.24
N LYS A 21 -5.61 4.33 0.12
CA LYS A 21 -6.23 5.64 0.05
C LYS A 21 -5.25 6.63 -0.56
N GLU A 22 -5.74 7.47 -1.44
CA GLU A 22 -5.03 8.67 -1.90
C GLU A 22 -5.50 9.84 -1.05
N TYR A 23 -4.57 10.70 -0.65
CA TYR A 23 -4.94 11.97 -0.03
C TYR A 23 -5.42 12.92 -1.12
N PRO A 24 -6.60 13.56 -1.00
CA PRO A 24 -7.09 14.46 -2.04
C PRO A 24 -6.28 15.76 -2.14
N ASN A 25 -5.68 16.20 -1.03
CA ASN A 25 -4.90 17.45 -0.94
C ASN A 25 -3.38 17.21 -0.96
N SER A 26 -2.94 15.97 -1.15
CA SER A 26 -1.52 15.62 -1.19
C SER A 26 -1.32 14.54 -2.23
N SER A 27 -0.24 14.60 -3.00
CA SER A 27 0.11 13.55 -3.95
C SER A 27 0.49 12.23 -3.27
N ASP A 28 0.37 12.15 -1.95
CA ASP A 28 0.64 11.00 -1.13
C ASP A 28 -0.46 9.95 -1.21
N VAL A 29 -0.04 8.71 -1.36
CA VAL A 29 -0.90 7.53 -1.43
C VAL A 29 -0.43 6.52 -0.42
N ILE A 30 -1.34 6.07 0.43
CA ILE A 30 -1.04 5.03 1.41
C ILE A 30 -1.20 3.67 0.76
N TYR A 31 -0.17 2.86 0.93
CA TYR A 31 -0.10 1.46 0.56
C TYR A 31 0.04 0.59 1.82
N TYR A 32 -0.64 -0.55 1.87
CA TYR A 32 -0.54 -1.53 2.94
C TYR A 32 -0.08 -2.86 2.38
N CYS A 33 0.68 -3.62 3.14
CA CYS A 33 1.08 -4.97 2.76
C CYS A 33 -0.17 -5.80 2.44
N VAL A 34 -0.12 -6.57 1.35
CA VAL A 34 -1.23 -7.49 0.99
C VAL A 34 -1.55 -8.48 2.09
N GLU A 35 -0.56 -8.79 2.93
CA GLU A 35 -0.65 -9.76 4.03
C GLU A 35 -1.14 -9.16 5.35
N GLN A 36 -1.53 -7.87 5.37
CA GLN A 36 -2.09 -7.22 6.56
C GLN A 36 -3.32 -7.96 7.11
N TYR A 37 -4.12 -8.53 6.22
CA TYR A 37 -5.32 -9.29 6.56
C TYR A 37 -5.15 -10.81 6.37
N SER A 38 -3.95 -11.25 5.97
CA SER A 38 -3.58 -12.67 5.89
C SER A 38 -3.23 -13.21 7.28
N HIS A 39 -2.96 -14.51 7.34
CA HIS A 39 -2.57 -15.20 8.58
C HIS A 39 -1.36 -14.55 9.28
N HIS A 40 -0.44 -13.99 8.49
CA HIS A 40 0.77 -13.31 8.96
C HIS A 40 0.53 -11.91 9.55
N LYS A 41 -0.65 -11.30 9.32
CA LYS A 41 -1.04 -9.96 9.82
C LYS A 41 0.07 -8.91 9.71
N CYS A 42 0.72 -8.84 8.54
CA CYS A 42 1.89 -7.99 8.39
C CYS A 42 1.52 -6.50 8.57
N PRO A 43 2.15 -5.77 9.51
CA PRO A 43 1.80 -4.38 9.77
C PRO A 43 2.35 -3.41 8.71
N GLY A 44 3.11 -3.91 7.72
CA GLY A 44 3.79 -3.12 6.69
C GLY A 44 2.86 -2.13 6.01
N ALA A 45 3.21 -0.84 6.07
CA ALA A 45 2.42 0.22 5.48
C ALA A 45 3.34 1.36 5.05
N TRP A 46 3.23 1.78 3.79
CA TRP A 46 4.07 2.82 3.20
C TRP A 46 3.20 3.93 2.63
N VAL A 47 3.81 5.10 2.45
CA VAL A 47 3.22 6.25 1.78
C VAL A 47 4.08 6.57 0.58
N ILE A 48 3.48 6.70 -0.59
CA ILE A 48 4.19 7.03 -1.83
C ILE A 48 3.66 8.35 -2.34
N ASN A 49 4.57 9.29 -2.58
CA ASN A 49 4.24 10.52 -3.26
C ASN A 49 4.23 10.29 -4.77
N LYS A 50 3.09 10.45 -5.43
CA LYS A 50 2.93 10.22 -6.88
C LYS A 50 3.65 11.24 -7.76
N VAL A 51 4.06 12.39 -7.21
CA VAL A 51 4.76 13.43 -7.98
C VAL A 51 6.26 13.21 -7.93
N THR A 52 6.81 12.96 -6.74
CA THR A 52 8.27 12.76 -6.56
C THR A 52 8.67 11.29 -6.64
N ASN A 53 7.71 10.38 -6.63
CA ASN A 53 7.91 8.93 -6.54
C ASN A 53 8.69 8.50 -5.28
N GLU A 54 8.72 9.35 -4.26
CA GLU A 54 9.34 9.04 -2.98
C GLU A 54 8.42 8.13 -2.15
N TYR A 55 9.00 7.09 -1.56
CA TYR A 55 8.30 6.21 -0.64
C TYR A 55 8.79 6.45 0.80
N ARG A 56 7.84 6.45 1.73
CA ARG A 56 8.03 6.65 3.16
C ARG A 56 7.47 5.46 3.92
N ILE A 57 8.29 4.87 4.78
CA ILE A 57 7.87 3.74 5.62
C ILE A 57 7.05 4.29 6.79
N VAL A 58 5.75 3.99 6.84
CA VAL A 58 4.89 4.32 8.00
C VAL A 58 4.98 3.22 9.05
N LYS A 59 4.93 1.96 8.60
CA LYS A 59 5.15 0.78 9.43
C LYS A 59 6.07 -0.19 8.69
N PRO A 60 7.12 -0.71 9.37
CA PRO A 60 7.99 -1.70 8.77
C PRO A 60 7.26 -3.03 8.57
N HIS A 61 7.70 -3.80 7.58
CA HIS A 61 7.36 -5.22 7.48
C HIS A 61 8.10 -5.98 8.59
N ARG A 62 7.52 -7.06 9.09
CA ARG A 62 8.05 -7.86 10.20
C ARG A 62 8.17 -9.32 9.77
#